data_AF-A0A6B1B862-F1
#
_entry.id   AF-A0A6B1B862-F1
#
_cell.length_a   1.000
_cell.length_b   1.000
_cell.length_c   1.000
_cell.angle_alpha   90.00
_cell.angle_beta   90.00
_cell.angle_gamma   90.00
#
_symmetry.space_group_name_H-M   'P 1'
#
loop_
_entity.id
_entity.type
_entity.pdbx_description
1 polymer ?
#
loop_
_entity_poly.entity_id
_entity_poly.type
_entity_poly.pdbx_seq_one_letter_code
_entity_poly.pdbx_strand_id
1 'polypeptide(L)'
;MNALSGLLAASEGESSNPIIPAWFEVIWGSIAFFILLFVMWKLALPPIRRAMEARTERIQGDLDDAATAKTEAEELRASYDARLAEANAEAARIIEEARAQAEEVRQERLAAIEPEIAERRAQAEADIEAARERAMAEVRADITSIAVGAAEQVVMASIDEAAHAQLIEDYIERVGN
;
A
#
# COMPACT_ATOMS: atom_id res chain seq x y z
N MET A 1 -42.57 109.97 -67.04
CA MET A 1 -43.80 109.15 -66.97
C MET A 1 -43.34 107.70 -67.00
N ASN A 2 -42.91 107.11 -65.88
CA ASN A 2 -43.71 106.69 -64.72
C ASN A 2 -44.94 105.86 -65.11
N ALA A 3 -44.69 104.57 -65.25
CA ALA A 3 -45.57 103.43 -65.00
C ALA A 3 -44.63 102.19 -64.90
N LEU A 4 -43.75 102.11 -63.90
CA LEU A 4 -44.07 101.79 -62.51
C LEU A 4 -44.66 100.37 -62.38
N SER A 5 -43.76 99.39 -62.28
CA SER A 5 -43.66 98.54 -61.09
C SER A 5 -44.90 97.74 -60.65
N GLY A 6 -45.66 97.17 -61.60
CA GLY A 6 -46.92 96.47 -61.31
C GLY A 6 -47.18 95.17 -62.10
N LEU A 7 -46.15 94.39 -62.39
CA LEU A 7 -46.28 93.02 -62.92
C LEU A 7 -45.09 92.17 -62.43
N LEU A 8 -44.79 92.09 -61.13
CA LEU A 8 -45.46 91.26 -60.14
C LEU A 8 -46.02 89.93 -60.70
N ALA A 9 -45.27 88.86 -60.40
CA ALA A 9 -45.79 87.58 -59.93
C ALA A 9 -46.86 86.87 -60.79
N ALA A 10 -46.41 86.19 -61.85
CA ALA A 10 -46.98 84.96 -62.44
C ALA A 10 -46.26 84.77 -63.77
N SER A 11 -45.42 83.76 -64.00
CA SER A 11 -45.73 82.35 -63.84
C SER A 11 -44.51 81.56 -63.39
N GLU A 12 -44.48 81.22 -62.10
CA GLU A 12 -44.07 79.87 -61.71
C GLU A 12 -45.02 78.87 -62.36
N GLY A 13 -44.49 77.71 -62.77
CA GLY A 13 -45.34 76.57 -63.08
C GLY A 13 -44.92 75.76 -64.31
N GLU A 14 -43.67 75.34 -64.40
CA GLU A 14 -43.41 74.06 -65.07
C GLU A 14 -43.69 72.97 -64.04
N SER A 15 -44.82 72.30 -64.24
CA SER A 15 -45.43 71.31 -63.36
C SER A 15 -44.50 70.11 -63.14
N SER A 16 -43.56 70.23 -62.20
CA SER A 16 -42.90 69.06 -61.62
C SER A 16 -43.80 68.52 -60.52
N ASN A 17 -44.52 67.45 -60.87
CA ASN A 17 -45.49 66.79 -60.01
C ASN A 17 -44.80 66.32 -58.71
N PRO A 18 -45.12 66.89 -57.54
CA PRO A 18 -44.35 66.67 -56.30
C PRO A 18 -44.50 65.27 -55.69
N ILE A 19 -45.23 64.37 -56.36
CA ILE A 19 -45.53 63.01 -55.90
C ILE A 19 -44.84 61.96 -56.79
N ILE A 20 -44.47 62.29 -58.05
CA ILE A 20 -43.86 61.34 -58.98
C ILE A 20 -42.42 61.77 -59.28
N PRO A 21 -41.41 61.02 -58.81
CA PRO A 21 -40.01 61.40 -59.03
C PRO A 21 -39.69 61.39 -60.53
N ALA A 22 -38.81 62.31 -60.94
CA ALA A 22 -38.33 62.34 -62.32
C ALA A 22 -37.62 61.02 -62.66
N TRP A 23 -37.85 60.45 -63.84
CA TRP A 23 -37.25 59.17 -64.27
C TRP A 23 -35.72 59.12 -64.14
N PHE A 24 -35.06 60.27 -64.29
CA PHE A 24 -33.61 60.41 -64.10
C PHE A 24 -33.16 60.18 -62.65
N GLU A 25 -33.93 60.66 -61.67
CA GLU A 25 -33.64 60.46 -60.24
C GLU A 25 -33.83 58.99 -59.84
N VAL A 26 -34.83 58.32 -60.41
CA VAL A 26 -35.07 56.89 -60.19
C VAL A 26 -33.91 56.05 -60.75
N ILE A 27 -33.37 56.40 -61.92
CA ILE A 27 -32.23 55.70 -62.53
C ILE A 27 -30.97 55.88 -61.69
N TRP A 28 -30.59 57.11 -61.35
CA TRP A 28 -29.40 57.37 -60.54
C TRP A 28 -29.53 56.88 -59.10
N GLY A 29 -30.73 57.01 -58.50
CA GLY A 29 -31.05 56.45 -57.20
C GLY A 29 -30.95 54.92 -57.18
N SER A 30 -31.42 54.25 -58.23
CA SER A 30 -31.27 52.79 -58.39
C SER A 30 -29.80 52.40 -58.57
N ILE A 31 -29.03 53.12 -59.38
CA ILE A 31 -27.60 52.87 -59.55
C ILE A 31 -26.87 53.01 -58.21
N ALA A 32 -27.11 54.10 -57.47
CA ALA A 32 -26.52 54.31 -56.15
C ALA A 32 -26.95 53.21 -55.14
N PHE A 33 -28.21 52.80 -55.17
CA PHE A 33 -28.73 51.71 -54.35
C PHE A 33 -28.04 50.38 -54.66
N PHE A 34 -27.90 50.00 -55.93
CA PHE A 34 -27.23 48.77 -56.33
C PHE A 34 -25.73 48.80 -56.04
N ILE A 35 -25.06 49.96 -56.19
CA ILE A 35 -23.65 50.12 -55.79
C ILE A 35 -23.51 49.94 -54.28
N LEU A 36 -24.35 50.60 -53.48
CA LEU A 36 -24.35 50.46 -52.02
C LEU A 36 -24.64 49.01 -51.61
N LEU A 37 -25.63 48.37 -52.23
CA LEU A 37 -26.00 46.99 -51.97
C LEU A 37 -24.87 46.03 -52.33
N PHE A 38 -24.16 46.26 -53.44
CA PHE A 38 -23.01 45.45 -53.83
C PHE A 38 -21.84 45.61 -52.83
N VAL A 39 -21.55 46.85 -52.41
CA VAL A 39 -20.52 47.12 -51.40
C VAL A 39 -20.91 46.48 -50.07
N MET A 40 -22.16 46.63 -49.61
CA MET A 40 -22.66 46.01 -48.40
C MET A 40 -22.60 44.48 -48.49
N TRP A 41 -23.00 43.89 -49.62
CA TRP A 41 -22.95 42.45 -49.83
C TRP A 41 -21.50 41.93 -49.79
N LYS A 42 -20.57 42.66 -50.41
CA LYS A 42 -19.16 42.28 -50.42
C LYS A 42 -18.44 42.51 -49.08
N LEU A 43 -18.83 43.51 -48.30
CA LEU A 43 -18.16 43.85 -47.03
C LEU A 43 -18.82 43.22 -45.80
N ALA A 44 -20.16 43.11 -45.75
CA ALA A 44 -20.89 42.67 -44.57
C ALA A 44 -21.09 41.14 -44.49
N LEU A 45 -21.18 40.42 -45.62
CA LEU A 45 -21.32 38.95 -45.56
C LEU A 45 -20.07 38.19 -45.11
N PRO A 46 -18.84 38.55 -45.55
CA PRO A 46 -17.64 37.83 -45.13
C PRO A 46 -17.44 37.75 -43.61
N PRO A 47 -17.58 38.83 -42.81
CA PRO A 47 -17.41 38.74 -41.36
C PRO A 47 -18.50 37.90 -40.68
N ILE A 48 -19.75 37.95 -41.16
CA ILE A 48 -20.84 37.15 -40.60
C ILE A 48 -20.60 35.66 -40.86
N ARG A 49 -20.21 35.29 -42.08
CA ARG A 49 -19.87 33.89 -42.42
C ARG A 49 -18.70 33.39 -41.60
N ARG A 50 -17.62 34.18 -41.49
CA ARG A 50 -16.46 33.84 -40.65
C ARG A 50 -16.82 33.65 -39.19
N ALA A 51 -17.69 34.49 -38.62
CA ALA A 51 -18.13 34.35 -37.24
C ALA A 51 -18.93 33.04 -37.02
N MET A 52 -19.78 32.66 -37.98
CA MET A 52 -20.54 31.40 -37.94
C MET A 52 -19.63 30.17 -38.13
N GLU A 53 -18.68 30.24 -39.04
CA GLU A 53 -17.68 29.19 -39.27
C GLU A 53 -16.80 29.02 -38.03
N ALA A 54 -16.25 30.10 -37.47
CA ALA A 54 -15.45 30.07 -36.25
C ALA A 54 -16.22 29.53 -35.05
N ARG A 55 -17.51 29.85 -34.93
CA ARG A 55 -18.36 29.27 -33.88
C ARG A 55 -18.58 27.78 -34.07
N THR A 56 -18.84 27.35 -35.30
CA THR A 56 -19.01 25.93 -35.63
C THR A 56 -17.73 25.14 -35.37
N GLU A 57 -16.59 25.66 -35.84
CA GLU A 57 -15.27 25.05 -35.64
C GLU A 57 -14.92 24.95 -34.15
N ARG A 58 -15.20 26.00 -33.37
CA ARG A 58 -15.00 25.97 -31.92
C ARG A 58 -15.88 24.90 -31.24
N ILE A 59 -17.16 24.83 -31.58
CA ILE A 59 -18.06 23.82 -30.99
C ILE A 59 -17.62 22.41 -31.38
N GLN A 60 -17.22 22.21 -32.64
CA GLN A 60 -16.73 20.92 -33.09
C GLN A 60 -15.44 20.53 -32.35
N GLY A 61 -14.50 21.46 -32.21
CA GLY A 61 -13.28 21.25 -31.42
C GLY A 61 -13.59 20.93 -29.96
N ASP A 62 -14.46 21.71 -29.30
CA ASP A 62 -14.86 21.46 -27.91
C ASP A 62 -15.53 20.07 -27.74
N LEU A 63 -16.29 19.60 -28.74
CA LEU A 63 -16.90 18.26 -28.74
C LEU A 63 -15.89 17.14 -28.97
N ASP A 64 -14.94 17.33 -29.88
CA ASP A 64 -13.89 16.36 -30.18
C ASP A 64 -12.92 16.21 -29.00
N ASP A 65 -12.57 17.33 -28.35
CA ASP A 65 -11.79 17.36 -27.11
C ASP A 65 -12.53 16.66 -25.96
N ALA A 66 -13.83 16.92 -25.80
CA ALA A 66 -14.64 16.25 -24.79
C ALA A 66 -14.77 14.74 -25.03
N ALA A 67 -14.92 14.33 -26.30
CA ALA A 67 -14.94 12.92 -26.68
C ALA A 67 -13.60 12.24 -26.36
N THR A 68 -12.49 12.89 -26.69
CA THR A 68 -11.13 12.38 -26.46
C THR A 68 -10.86 12.28 -24.96
N ALA A 69 -11.15 13.31 -24.19
CA ALA A 69 -11.03 13.30 -22.72
C ALA A 69 -11.88 12.20 -22.07
N LYS A 70 -13.08 11.93 -22.61
CA LYS A 70 -13.92 10.84 -22.13
C LYS A 70 -13.29 9.47 -22.41
N THR A 71 -12.79 9.24 -23.61
CA THR A 71 -12.11 7.98 -23.97
C THR A 71 -10.85 7.78 -23.12
N GLU A 72 -10.02 8.80 -22.96
CA GLU A 72 -8.83 8.74 -22.09
C GLU A 72 -9.20 8.45 -20.64
N ALA A 73 -10.28 9.05 -20.11
CA ALA A 73 -10.76 8.78 -18.77
C ALA A 73 -11.25 7.33 -18.60
N GLU A 74 -11.95 6.79 -19.61
CA GLU A 74 -12.41 5.39 -19.62
C GLU A 74 -11.24 4.42 -19.70
N GLU A 75 -10.24 4.69 -20.53
CA GLU A 75 -9.00 3.90 -20.64
C GLU A 75 -8.19 3.94 -19.34
N LEU A 76 -8.02 5.13 -18.76
CA LEU A 76 -7.32 5.30 -17.49
C LEU A 76 -8.03 4.54 -16.38
N ARG A 77 -9.37 4.62 -16.31
CA ARG A 77 -10.16 3.87 -15.34
C ARG A 77 -9.99 2.36 -15.54
N ALA A 78 -10.08 1.86 -16.77
CA ALA A 78 -9.86 0.45 -17.05
C ALA A 78 -8.46 -0.02 -16.64
N SER A 79 -7.43 0.79 -16.90
CA SER A 79 -6.07 0.50 -16.47
C SER A 79 -5.91 0.50 -14.94
N TYR A 80 -6.60 1.41 -14.25
CA TYR A 80 -6.62 1.48 -12.79
C TYR A 80 -7.30 0.25 -12.18
N ASP A 81 -8.47 -0.12 -12.70
CA ASP A 81 -9.22 -1.29 -12.25
C ASP A 81 -8.41 -2.59 -12.48
N ALA A 82 -7.72 -2.69 -13.62
CA ALA A 82 -6.82 -3.80 -13.91
C ALA A 82 -5.64 -3.87 -12.92
N ARG A 83 -4.98 -2.74 -12.64
CA ARG A 83 -3.90 -2.66 -11.65
C ARG A 83 -4.38 -3.01 -10.24
N LEU A 84 -5.60 -2.60 -9.88
CA LEU A 84 -6.19 -2.93 -8.59
C LEU A 84 -6.47 -4.44 -8.47
N ALA A 85 -6.99 -5.05 -9.53
CA ALA A 85 -7.20 -6.50 -9.58
C ALA A 85 -5.88 -7.28 -9.49
N GLU A 86 -4.86 -6.84 -10.22
CA GLU A 86 -3.50 -7.42 -10.15
C GLU A 86 -2.89 -7.28 -8.75
N ALA A 87 -2.97 -6.10 -8.14
CA ALA A 87 -2.48 -5.87 -6.79
C ALA A 87 -3.19 -6.75 -5.74
N ASN A 88 -4.50 -6.94 -5.87
CA ASN A 88 -5.27 -7.82 -4.99
C ASN A 88 -4.89 -9.30 -5.18
N ALA A 89 -4.70 -9.74 -6.42
CA ALA A 89 -4.25 -11.09 -6.73
C ALA A 89 -2.84 -11.36 -6.17
N GLU A 90 -1.94 -10.38 -6.32
CA GLU A 90 -0.59 -10.46 -5.79
C GLU A 90 -0.57 -10.47 -4.26
N ALA A 91 -1.38 -9.62 -3.62
CA ALA A 91 -1.52 -9.63 -2.16
C ALA A 91 -2.03 -10.99 -1.65
N ALA A 92 -3.02 -11.59 -2.33
CA ALA A 92 -3.52 -12.92 -1.99
C ALA A 92 -2.42 -13.99 -2.15
N ARG A 93 -1.62 -13.90 -3.22
CA ARG A 93 -0.48 -14.80 -3.47
C ARG A 93 0.57 -14.70 -2.37
N ILE A 94 0.96 -13.48 -1.98
CA ILE A 94 1.92 -13.24 -0.89
C ILE A 94 1.41 -13.82 0.43
N ILE A 95 0.12 -13.66 0.74
CA ILE A 95 -0.46 -14.20 1.97
C ILE A 95 -0.44 -15.74 1.97
N GLU A 96 -0.80 -16.37 0.85
CA GLU A 96 -0.75 -17.83 0.75
C GLU A 96 0.68 -18.37 0.81
N GLU A 97 1.63 -17.72 0.15
CA GLU A 97 3.05 -18.08 0.23
C GLU A 97 3.58 -17.93 1.66
N ALA A 98 3.26 -16.83 2.35
CA ALA A 98 3.66 -16.61 3.73
C ALA A 98 3.06 -17.66 4.68
N ARG A 99 1.81 -18.10 4.43
CA ARG A 99 1.18 -19.19 5.19
C ARG A 99 1.89 -20.53 4.95
N ALA A 100 2.21 -20.85 3.70
CA ALA A 100 2.93 -22.06 3.35
C ALA A 100 4.33 -22.09 4.00
N GLN A 101 5.08 -21.00 3.89
CA GLN A 101 6.39 -20.85 4.54
C GLN A 101 6.28 -20.93 6.07
N ALA A 102 5.27 -20.30 6.67
CA ALA A 102 5.06 -20.37 8.12
C ALA A 102 4.77 -21.80 8.59
N GLU A 103 3.99 -22.57 7.82
CA GLU A 103 3.72 -23.98 8.12
C GLU A 103 4.98 -24.83 7.95
N GLU A 104 5.76 -24.60 6.90
CA GLU A 104 7.04 -25.29 6.67
C GLU A 104 8.01 -25.05 7.84
N VAL A 105 8.22 -23.78 8.23
CA VAL A 105 9.07 -23.42 9.38
C VAL A 105 8.53 -24.01 10.67
N ARG A 106 7.20 -24.10 10.84
CA ARG A 106 6.60 -24.74 12.01
C ARG A 106 6.96 -26.23 12.05
N GLN A 107 6.79 -26.94 10.94
CA GLN A 107 7.12 -28.37 10.85
C GLN A 107 8.61 -28.62 11.04
N GLU A 108 9.47 -27.81 10.43
CA GLU A 108 10.93 -27.90 10.60
C GLU A 108 11.33 -27.73 12.07
N ARG A 109 10.78 -26.71 12.75
CA ARG A 109 11.07 -26.49 14.17
C ARG A 109 10.53 -27.60 15.06
N LEU A 110 9.35 -28.13 14.79
CA LEU A 110 8.82 -29.27 15.54
C LEU A 110 9.72 -30.50 15.36
N ALA A 111 10.12 -30.80 14.13
CA ALA A 111 11.03 -31.91 13.82
C ALA A 111 12.42 -31.73 14.46
N ALA A 112 12.91 -30.50 14.60
CA ALA A 112 14.18 -30.21 15.27
C ALA A 112 14.09 -30.29 16.80
N ILE A 113 12.94 -29.95 17.40
CA ILE A 113 12.74 -29.95 18.85
C ILE A 113 12.56 -31.37 19.40
N GLU A 114 11.91 -32.28 18.67
CA GLU A 114 11.72 -33.67 19.11
C GLU A 114 13.02 -34.38 19.54
N PRO A 115 14.10 -34.39 18.74
CA PRO A 115 15.36 -35.01 19.14
C PRO A 115 16.03 -34.26 20.29
N GLU A 116 15.95 -32.92 20.34
CA GLU A 116 16.51 -32.14 21.45
C GLU A 116 15.82 -32.49 22.79
N ILE A 117 14.49 -32.64 22.79
CA ILE A 117 13.74 -33.09 23.97
C ILE A 117 14.15 -34.50 24.37
N ALA A 118 14.32 -35.41 23.40
CA ALA A 118 14.75 -36.78 23.67
C ALA A 118 16.15 -36.83 24.29
N GLU A 119 17.10 -36.06 23.74
CA GLU A 119 18.46 -35.94 24.27
C GLU A 119 18.47 -35.36 25.69
N ARG A 120 17.73 -34.26 25.93
CA ARG A 120 17.61 -33.66 27.26
C ARG A 120 16.99 -34.61 28.28
N ARG A 121 16.01 -35.42 27.88
CA ARG A 121 15.41 -36.45 28.75
C ARG A 121 16.42 -37.54 29.09
N ALA A 122 17.14 -38.05 28.10
CA ALA A 122 18.17 -39.07 28.33
C ALA A 122 19.29 -38.55 29.25
N GLN A 123 19.70 -37.29 29.07
CA GLN A 123 20.68 -36.65 29.95
C GLN A 123 20.15 -36.49 31.38
N ALA A 124 18.91 -36.05 31.55
CA ALA A 124 18.28 -35.94 32.87
C ALA A 124 18.15 -37.30 33.57
N GLU A 125 17.80 -38.37 32.84
CA GLU A 125 17.75 -39.73 33.38
C GLU A 125 19.14 -40.21 33.83
N ALA A 126 20.18 -39.95 33.03
CA ALA A 126 21.56 -40.28 33.39
C ALA A 126 22.04 -39.50 34.63
N ASP A 127 21.70 -38.20 34.72
CA ASP A 127 22.03 -37.37 35.88
C ASP A 127 21.33 -37.85 37.16
N ILE A 128 20.07 -38.28 37.04
CA ILE A 128 19.30 -38.86 38.16
C ILE A 128 19.95 -40.15 38.64
N GLU A 129 20.34 -41.05 37.74
CA GLU A 129 20.98 -42.31 38.14
C GLU A 129 22.34 -42.04 38.79
N ALA A 130 23.16 -41.16 38.21
CA ALA A 130 24.44 -40.76 38.81
C ALA A 130 24.27 -40.09 40.19
N ALA A 131 23.20 -39.31 40.38
CA ALA A 131 22.89 -38.71 41.68
C ALA A 131 22.43 -39.77 42.70
N ARG A 132 21.65 -40.76 42.26
CA ARG A 132 21.22 -41.89 43.09
C ARG A 132 22.41 -42.73 43.56
N GLU A 133 23.35 -43.05 42.67
CA GLU A 133 24.57 -43.78 43.02
C GLU A 133 25.41 -43.01 44.04
N ARG A 134 25.59 -41.71 43.85
CA ARG A 134 26.29 -40.84 44.80
C ARG A 134 25.62 -40.81 46.17
N ALA A 135 24.30 -40.63 46.22
CA ALA A 135 23.54 -40.65 47.47
C ALA A 135 23.65 -42.01 48.19
N MET A 136 23.60 -43.12 47.46
CA MET A 136 23.77 -44.46 48.03
C MET A 136 25.19 -44.69 48.57
N ALA A 137 26.21 -44.17 47.89
CA ALA A 137 27.59 -44.24 48.36
C ALA A 137 27.79 -43.42 49.64
N GLU A 138 27.21 -42.22 49.70
CA GLU A 138 27.23 -41.35 50.88
C GLU A 138 26.55 -42.03 52.09
N VAL A 139 25.34 -42.58 51.90
CA VAL A 139 24.64 -43.34 52.96
C VAL A 139 25.47 -44.54 53.46
N ARG A 140 26.16 -45.26 52.56
CA ARG A 140 27.04 -46.37 52.96
C ARG A 140 28.25 -45.88 53.76
N ALA A 141 28.84 -44.74 53.39
CA ALA A 141 29.94 -44.15 54.11
C ALA A 141 29.51 -43.71 55.53
N ASP A 142 28.34 -43.07 55.65
CA ASP A 142 27.76 -42.67 56.93
C ASP A 142 27.50 -43.87 57.84
N ILE A 143 26.88 -44.94 57.31
CA ILE A 143 26.64 -46.18 58.07
C ILE A 143 27.96 -46.78 58.54
N THR A 144 28.99 -46.80 57.69
CA THR A 144 30.31 -47.33 58.04
C THR A 144 30.95 -46.50 59.16
N SER A 145 30.87 -45.16 59.07
CA SER A 145 31.39 -44.28 60.10
C SER A 145 30.66 -44.47 61.44
N ILE A 146 29.33 -44.61 61.44
CA ILE A 146 28.54 -44.86 62.64
C ILE A 146 28.88 -46.24 63.23
N ALA A 147 29.01 -47.26 62.41
CA ALA A 147 29.36 -48.62 62.84
C ALA A 147 30.75 -48.68 63.47
N VAL A 148 31.76 -48.01 62.88
CA VAL A 148 33.11 -47.91 63.44
C VAL A 148 33.08 -47.17 64.78
N GLY A 149 32.40 -46.03 64.86
CA GLY A 149 32.28 -45.28 66.12
C GLY A 149 31.57 -46.07 67.23
N ALA A 150 30.53 -46.85 66.89
CA ALA A 150 29.88 -47.75 67.84
C ALA A 150 30.81 -48.89 68.28
N ALA A 151 31.58 -49.48 67.36
CA ALA A 151 32.55 -50.51 67.68
C ALA A 151 33.67 -49.98 68.59
N GLU A 152 34.20 -48.79 68.33
CA GLU A 152 35.18 -48.11 69.20
C GLU A 152 34.64 -47.93 70.63
N GLN A 153 33.38 -47.52 70.77
CA GLN A 153 32.75 -47.34 72.06
C GLN A 153 32.57 -48.65 72.83
N VAL A 154 32.20 -49.74 72.15
CA VAL A 154 32.11 -51.09 72.74
C VAL A 154 33.49 -51.58 73.18
N VAL A 155 34.51 -51.42 72.33
CA VAL A 155 35.88 -51.81 72.66
C VAL A 155 36.36 -51.06 73.90
N MET A 156 36.20 -49.73 73.96
CA MET A 156 36.56 -48.93 75.14
C MET A 156 35.82 -49.35 76.41
N ALA A 157 34.55 -49.76 76.32
CA ALA A 157 33.78 -50.24 77.46
C ALA A 157 34.19 -51.65 77.92
N SER A 158 34.76 -52.47 77.03
CA SER A 158 35.19 -53.85 77.30
C SER A 158 36.65 -54.00 77.75
N ILE A 159 37.44 -52.92 77.67
CA ILE A 159 38.82 -52.92 78.14
C ILE A 159 38.83 -52.82 79.67
N ASP A 160 38.95 -53.97 80.33
CA ASP A 160 39.42 -54.07 81.72
C ASP A 160 40.85 -54.64 81.77
N GLU A 161 41.45 -54.65 82.96
CA GLU A 161 42.83 -55.13 83.17
C GLU A 161 43.02 -56.62 82.79
N ALA A 162 41.96 -57.45 82.89
CA ALA A 162 41.97 -58.85 82.47
C ALA A 162 41.82 -59.02 80.94
N ALA A 163 41.03 -58.17 80.27
CA ALA A 163 40.90 -58.16 78.82
C ALA A 163 42.22 -57.77 78.12
N HIS A 164 43.00 -56.86 78.72
CA HIS A 164 44.33 -56.50 78.23
C HIS A 164 45.33 -57.66 78.28
N ALA A 165 45.31 -58.47 79.34
CA ALA A 165 46.20 -59.62 79.47
C ALA A 165 45.90 -60.69 78.39
N GLN A 166 44.63 -60.98 78.11
CA GLN A 166 44.22 -61.93 77.06
C GLN A 166 44.62 -61.45 75.65
N LEU A 167 44.47 -60.15 75.34
CA LEU A 167 44.85 -59.61 74.03
C LEU A 167 46.37 -59.68 73.77
N ILE A 168 47.19 -59.57 74.82
CA ILE A 168 48.66 -59.70 74.72
C ILE A 168 49.03 -61.16 74.47
N GLU A 169 48.41 -62.11 75.18
CA GLU A 169 48.65 -63.55 74.99
C GLU A 169 48.26 -63.98 73.56
N ASP A 170 47.08 -63.58 73.07
CA ASP A 170 46.60 -63.87 71.70
C ASP A 170 47.51 -63.27 70.61
N TYR A 171 48.05 -62.06 70.83
CA TYR A 171 48.99 -61.44 69.89
C TYR A 171 50.33 -62.19 69.86
N ILE A 172 50.86 -62.61 71.02
CA ILE A 172 52.09 -63.39 71.10
C ILE A 172 51.90 -64.75 70.38
N GLU A 173 50.75 -65.39 70.53
CA GLU A 173 50.44 -66.67 69.90
C GLU A 173 50.28 -66.57 68.36
N ARG A 174 49.74 -65.43 67.87
CA ARG A 174 49.50 -65.20 66.43
C ARG A 174 50.71 -64.68 65.66
N VAL A 175 51.69 -64.07 66.34
CA VAL A 175 52.96 -63.61 65.75
C VAL A 175 54.11 -64.60 65.99
N GLY A 176 53.92 -65.56 66.92
CA GLY A 176 54.83 -66.68 67.18
C GLY A 176 54.66 -67.88 66.24
N ASN A 177 53.72 -67.84 65.29
CA ASN A 177 53.57 -68.79 64.17
C ASN A 177 53.84 -68.11 62.83
#